data_AF-A0A2W6CM42-F1
#
_entry.id   AF-A0A2W6CM42-F1
#
_cell.length_a   1.000
_cell.length_b   1.000
_cell.length_c   1.000
_cell.angle_alpha   90.00
_cell.angle_beta   90.00
_cell.angle_gamma   90.00
#
_symmetry.space_group_name_H-M   'P 1'
#
loop_
_entity.id
_entity.type
_entity.pdbx_description
1 polymer ?
#
loop_
_entity_poly.entity_id
_entity_poly.type
_entity_poly.pdbx_seq_one_letter_code
_entity_poly.pdbx_strand_id
1 'polypeptide(L)'
;MRRTGGSTRSRAAAAIATAVGLLLLAGCHYRGTGEVKSETGSGSAYFVFDLSCPTGGTVQDGTIDYVDRAAGVTLVGTASGPPPSPFTPPTCEPNSRGQGIFTGTYVSPSGPGNSGTFYLDVTPSSAGTMSGATFDLHLTGGPNDGYSNSGPVVLGSITPVGGPTS
;
A
#
# COMPACT_ATOMS: atom_id res chain seq x y z
N MET A 1 -72.83 12.06 -28.55
CA MET A 1 -72.38 11.56 -27.23
C MET A 1 -71.15 10.69 -27.44
N ARG A 2 -70.04 10.98 -26.72
CA ARG A 2 -68.89 10.11 -26.30
C ARG A 2 -68.18 9.22 -27.34
N ARG A 3 -66.87 9.00 -27.37
CA ARG A 3 -65.63 9.58 -26.80
C ARG A 3 -64.47 8.77 -27.47
N THR A 4 -63.49 9.48 -28.01
CA THR A 4 -62.03 9.22 -28.13
C THR A 4 -61.37 7.91 -27.66
N GLY A 5 -60.29 7.54 -28.39
CA GLY A 5 -59.04 6.93 -27.88
C GLY A 5 -58.84 5.49 -28.36
N GLY A 6 -57.85 5.11 -29.18
CA GLY A 6 -56.45 5.53 -29.15
C GLY A 6 -55.77 4.87 -27.95
N SER A 7 -55.26 3.64 -28.07
CA SER A 7 -54.30 3.14 -27.09
C SER A 7 -53.15 2.40 -27.77
N THR A 8 -52.00 3.00 -27.54
CA THR A 8 -50.68 2.71 -28.06
C THR A 8 -50.11 1.50 -27.33
N ARG A 9 -49.36 0.68 -28.08
CA ARG A 9 -48.50 -0.38 -27.56
C ARG A 9 -47.59 0.16 -26.45
N SER A 10 -47.47 -0.57 -25.34
CA SER A 10 -46.26 -0.54 -24.50
C SER A 10 -46.23 -1.80 -23.64
N ARG A 11 -45.48 -2.80 -24.12
CA ARG A 11 -45.03 -3.92 -23.30
C ARG A 11 -43.98 -3.37 -22.34
N ALA A 12 -44.36 -3.08 -21.10
CA ALA A 12 -43.41 -2.78 -20.06
C ALA A 12 -42.74 -4.09 -19.63
N ALA A 13 -41.59 -4.39 -20.22
CA ALA A 13 -40.66 -5.36 -19.67
C ALA A 13 -40.05 -4.75 -18.40
N ALA A 14 -40.45 -5.26 -17.23
CA ALA A 14 -39.80 -4.94 -15.99
C ALA A 14 -38.41 -5.62 -16.00
N ALA A 15 -37.40 -4.89 -16.44
CA ALA A 15 -36.01 -5.27 -16.22
C ALA A 15 -35.72 -5.12 -14.73
N ILE A 16 -35.70 -6.25 -14.01
CA ILE A 16 -35.18 -6.32 -12.65
C ILE A 16 -33.66 -6.13 -12.78
N ALA A 17 -33.22 -4.88 -12.67
CA ALA A 17 -31.81 -4.58 -12.52
C ALA A 17 -31.37 -5.11 -11.14
N THR A 18 -30.75 -6.29 -11.13
CA THR A 18 -29.94 -6.75 -10.01
C THR A 18 -28.77 -5.79 -9.88
N ALA A 19 -28.94 -4.76 -9.05
CA ALA A 19 -27.84 -3.97 -8.54
C ALA A 19 -26.95 -4.90 -7.72
N VAL A 20 -25.95 -5.50 -8.35
CA VAL A 20 -24.79 -6.05 -7.65
C VAL A 20 -24.06 -4.85 -7.08
N GLY A 21 -24.46 -4.44 -5.88
CA GLY A 21 -23.68 -3.50 -5.09
C GLY A 21 -22.34 -4.16 -4.81
N LEU A 22 -21.31 -3.78 -5.56
CA LEU A 22 -19.94 -3.93 -5.11
C LEU A 22 -19.85 -3.11 -3.82
N LEU A 23 -19.98 -3.77 -2.67
CA LEU A 23 -19.38 -3.25 -1.45
C LEU A 23 -17.87 -3.23 -1.71
N LEU A 24 -17.37 -2.09 -2.17
CA LEU A 24 -15.96 -1.76 -2.07
C LEU A 24 -15.67 -1.68 -0.56
N LEU A 25 -15.27 -2.81 0.01
CA LEU A 25 -14.66 -2.85 1.34
C LEU A 25 -13.51 -1.84 1.29
N ALA A 26 -13.65 -0.74 2.05
CA ALA A 26 -12.81 0.45 1.95
C ALA A 26 -11.41 0.20 2.54
N GLY A 27 -10.63 -0.65 1.88
CA GLY A 27 -9.25 -0.96 2.25
C GLY A 27 -8.32 0.22 2.04
N CYS A 28 -7.16 0.18 2.70
CA CYS A 28 -6.07 1.06 2.37
C CYS A 28 -5.35 0.53 1.14
N HIS A 29 -4.99 1.42 0.23
CA HIS A 29 -4.12 1.08 -0.90
C HIS A 29 -3.07 2.18 -1.01
N TYR A 30 -1.80 1.83 -0.97
CA TYR A 30 -0.69 2.77 -1.11
C TYR A 30 0.17 2.40 -2.30
N ARG A 31 0.56 3.43 -3.05
CA ARG A 31 1.62 3.35 -4.05
C ARG A 31 2.74 4.30 -3.68
N GLY A 32 3.96 3.82 -3.79
CA GLY A 32 5.15 4.61 -3.52
C GLY A 32 6.22 4.39 -4.58
N THR A 33 6.84 5.48 -5.01
CA THR A 33 8.08 5.44 -5.79
C THR A 33 8.94 6.58 -5.33
N GLY A 34 10.23 6.36 -5.09
CA GLY A 34 11.08 7.46 -4.64
C GLY A 34 12.44 7.07 -4.11
N GLU A 35 13.04 8.06 -3.46
CA GLU A 35 14.34 7.99 -2.82
C GLU A 35 14.26 8.45 -1.37
N VAL A 36 15.01 7.78 -0.51
CA VAL A 36 15.42 8.26 0.81
C VAL A 36 16.93 8.32 0.88
N LYS A 37 17.49 9.03 1.87
CA LYS A 37 18.93 8.96 2.12
C LYS A 37 19.32 7.53 2.49
N SER A 38 20.48 7.03 2.05
CA SER A 38 21.00 5.73 2.48
C SER A 38 21.21 5.68 4.00
N GLU A 39 21.00 4.50 4.59
CA GLU A 39 21.27 4.22 6.01
C GLU A 39 22.72 4.59 6.39
N THR A 40 23.66 4.30 5.50
CA THR A 40 25.09 4.62 5.67
C THR A 40 25.39 6.13 5.69
N GLY A 41 24.40 6.96 5.35
CA GLY A 41 24.54 8.39 5.15
C GLY A 41 25.19 8.78 3.81
N SER A 42 25.60 7.80 2.99
CA SER A 42 26.29 8.02 1.70
C SER A 42 25.38 7.69 0.52
N GLY A 43 24.91 8.70 -0.20
CA GLY A 43 24.02 8.53 -1.34
C GLY A 43 22.54 8.32 -0.97
N SER A 44 21.79 7.72 -1.90
CA SER A 44 20.35 7.47 -1.77
C SER A 44 20.04 5.98 -1.85
N ALA A 45 18.96 5.59 -1.18
CA ALA A 45 18.27 4.33 -1.40
C ALA A 45 16.96 4.57 -2.16
N TYR A 46 16.63 3.66 -3.07
CA TYR A 46 15.49 3.75 -3.96
C TYR A 46 14.43 2.74 -3.53
N PHE A 47 13.16 3.14 -3.60
CA PHE A 47 12.03 2.27 -3.32
C PHE A 47 10.95 2.37 -4.40
N VAL A 48 10.27 1.26 -4.65
CA VAL A 48 9.02 1.16 -5.40
C VAL A 48 8.11 0.19 -4.67
N PHE A 49 6.86 0.56 -4.41
CA PHE A 49 5.90 -0.35 -3.82
C PHE A 49 4.47 -0.09 -4.27
N ASP A 50 3.67 -1.15 -4.25
CA ASP A 50 2.22 -1.14 -4.44
C ASP A 50 1.65 -2.11 -3.41
N LEU A 51 1.03 -1.58 -2.35
CA LEU A 51 0.67 -2.31 -1.14
C LEU A 51 -0.76 -2.02 -0.72
N SER A 52 -1.51 -3.05 -0.39
CA SER A 52 -2.94 -2.97 -0.09
C SER A 52 -3.31 -3.74 1.16
N CYS A 53 -4.36 -3.28 1.82
CA CYS A 53 -4.86 -3.88 3.04
C CYS A 53 -6.40 -3.71 3.12
N PRO A 54 -7.19 -4.77 3.35
CA PRO A 54 -8.63 -4.64 3.54
C PRO A 54 -8.95 -3.99 4.90
N THR A 55 -10.05 -3.24 5.00
CA THR A 55 -10.52 -2.65 6.27
C THR A 55 -10.75 -3.75 7.30
N GLY A 56 -10.18 -3.62 8.50
CA GLY A 56 -10.28 -4.64 9.55
C GLY A 56 -9.64 -6.00 9.17
N GLY A 57 -8.92 -6.05 8.04
CA GLY A 57 -8.25 -7.25 7.55
C GLY A 57 -6.84 -7.38 8.13
N THR A 58 -6.44 -8.61 8.39
CA THR A 58 -5.07 -8.98 8.79
C THR A 58 -4.20 -9.39 7.61
N VAL A 59 -4.80 -9.46 6.41
CA VAL A 59 -4.14 -9.92 5.18
C VAL A 59 -3.73 -8.71 4.38
N GLN A 60 -2.42 -8.53 4.24
CA GLN A 60 -1.83 -7.54 3.37
C GLN A 60 -1.45 -8.19 2.05
N ASP A 61 -1.51 -7.44 0.97
CA ASP A 61 -1.12 -7.91 -0.36
C ASP A 61 -0.38 -6.81 -1.12
N GLY A 62 0.52 -7.21 -2.01
CA GLY A 62 1.32 -6.30 -2.81
C GLY A 62 2.81 -6.56 -2.73
N THR A 63 3.58 -5.70 -3.40
CA THR A 63 5.02 -5.88 -3.61
C THR A 63 5.81 -4.64 -3.26
N ILE A 64 7.07 -4.83 -2.87
CA ILE A 64 8.07 -3.79 -2.67
C ILE A 64 9.38 -4.20 -3.34
N ASP A 65 9.98 -3.28 -4.07
CA ASP A 65 11.37 -3.33 -4.50
C ASP A 65 12.16 -2.24 -3.78
N TYR A 66 13.33 -2.60 -3.25
CA TYR A 66 14.18 -1.66 -2.53
C TYR A 66 15.66 -1.90 -2.82
N VAL A 67 16.40 -0.80 -3.04
CA VAL A 67 17.82 -0.82 -3.37
C VAL A 67 18.56 0.27 -2.62
N ASP A 68 19.45 -0.11 -1.70
CA ASP A 68 20.47 0.75 -1.10
C ASP A 68 21.86 0.23 -1.50
N ARG A 69 22.41 0.79 -2.57
CA ARG A 69 23.72 0.35 -3.10
C ARG A 69 24.87 0.67 -2.16
N ALA A 70 24.77 1.74 -1.38
CA ALA A 70 25.83 2.13 -0.46
C ALA A 70 25.89 1.19 0.76
N ALA A 71 24.73 0.70 1.21
CA ALA A 71 24.63 -0.34 2.23
C ALA A 71 24.78 -1.77 1.68
N GLY A 72 24.86 -1.95 0.34
CA GLY A 72 24.89 -3.26 -0.29
C GLY A 72 23.57 -4.05 -0.17
N VAL A 73 22.45 -3.36 0.07
CA VAL A 73 21.12 -3.96 0.26
C VAL A 73 20.32 -3.89 -1.04
N THR A 74 19.75 -5.02 -1.43
CA THR A 74 18.77 -5.11 -2.51
C THR A 74 17.76 -6.17 -2.13
N LEU A 75 16.47 -5.87 -2.27
CA LEU A 75 15.42 -6.82 -1.99
C LEU A 75 14.22 -6.63 -2.92
N VAL A 76 13.52 -7.75 -3.10
CA VAL A 76 12.17 -7.83 -3.63
C VAL A 76 11.32 -8.47 -2.54
N GLY A 77 10.24 -7.83 -2.14
CA GLY A 77 9.37 -8.26 -1.07
C GLY A 77 7.91 -8.37 -1.49
N THR A 78 7.21 -9.28 -0.84
CA THR A 78 5.76 -9.48 -0.97
C THR A 78 5.14 -9.29 0.41
N ALA A 79 4.18 -8.38 0.52
CA ALA A 79 3.41 -8.20 1.75
C ALA A 79 2.61 -9.46 2.04
N SER A 80 2.70 -9.96 3.27
CA SER A 80 2.03 -11.19 3.67
C SER A 80 1.89 -11.23 5.19
N GLY A 81 0.66 -11.39 5.66
CA GLY A 81 0.35 -11.62 7.08
C GLY A 81 0.22 -10.34 7.93
N PRO A 82 -0.15 -10.51 9.22
CA PRO A 82 -0.28 -9.40 10.15
C PRO A 82 1.11 -8.88 10.59
N PRO A 83 1.24 -7.59 10.97
CA PRO A 83 2.47 -7.06 11.53
C PRO A 83 2.82 -7.77 12.84
N PRO A 84 4.12 -7.92 13.17
CA PRO A 84 4.57 -8.55 14.40
C PRO A 84 4.21 -7.69 15.62
N SER A 85 3.88 -8.31 16.74
CA SER A 85 3.70 -7.64 18.04
C SER A 85 4.98 -6.89 18.46
N PRO A 86 4.93 -5.70 19.10
CA PRO A 86 3.76 -5.02 19.68
C PRO A 86 2.99 -4.13 18.70
N PHE A 87 3.36 -4.15 17.41
CA PHE A 87 2.65 -3.37 16.41
C PHE A 87 1.24 -3.93 16.30
N THR A 88 0.27 -3.10 16.67
CA THR A 88 -1.15 -3.41 16.54
C THR A 88 -1.40 -3.78 15.06
N PRO A 89 -2.25 -4.80 14.75
CA PRO A 89 -2.54 -5.21 13.36
C PRO A 89 -2.70 -3.99 12.47
N PRO A 90 -2.26 -4.08 11.20
CA PRO A 90 -1.98 -2.89 10.42
C PRO A 90 -3.22 -2.03 10.51
N THR A 91 -3.08 -0.80 11.02
CA THR A 91 -4.21 0.11 11.01
C THR A 91 -4.37 0.50 9.55
N CYS A 92 -5.13 -0.35 8.84
CA CYS A 92 -5.76 -0.08 7.57
C CYS A 92 -6.71 1.11 7.68
N GLU A 93 -6.88 1.64 8.88
CA GLU A 93 -7.51 2.91 9.15
C GLU A 93 -6.50 4.01 8.87
N PRO A 94 -6.70 4.84 7.83
CA PRO A 94 -5.96 6.09 7.75
C PRO A 94 -6.17 6.81 9.09
N ASN A 95 -5.12 6.87 9.91
CA ASN A 95 -5.11 7.83 10.99
C ASN A 95 -5.22 9.24 10.36
N SER A 96 -5.40 10.28 11.16
CA SER A 96 -5.54 11.66 10.64
C SER A 96 -4.41 12.14 9.71
N ARG A 97 -3.33 11.36 9.54
CA ARG A 97 -2.18 11.61 8.67
C ARG A 97 -2.03 10.61 7.51
N GLY A 98 -2.93 9.64 7.38
CA GLY A 98 -2.90 8.64 6.31
C GLY A 98 -1.71 7.68 6.40
N GLN A 99 -1.24 7.33 7.60
CA GLN A 99 -0.14 6.37 7.77
C GLN A 99 -0.54 4.96 7.29
N GLY A 100 0.41 4.22 6.70
CA GLY A 100 0.28 2.82 6.33
C GLY A 100 1.43 1.99 6.90
N ILE A 101 1.09 0.86 7.53
CA ILE A 101 2.08 -0.07 8.10
C ILE A 101 1.93 -1.42 7.40
N PHE A 102 3.03 -1.94 6.87
CA PHE A 102 3.07 -3.16 6.09
C PHE A 102 4.16 -4.12 6.56
N THR A 103 3.92 -5.41 6.36
CA THR A 103 4.85 -6.48 6.67
C THR A 103 4.74 -7.61 5.66
N GLY A 104 5.85 -8.29 5.43
CA GLY A 104 5.87 -9.42 4.53
C GLY A 104 7.23 -10.08 4.48
N THR A 105 7.39 -10.95 3.49
CA THR A 105 8.66 -11.63 3.25
C THR A 105 9.43 -10.93 2.15
N TYR A 106 10.75 -10.93 2.24
CA TYR A 106 11.62 -10.46 1.17
C TYR A 106 12.59 -11.53 0.74
N VAL A 107 13.09 -11.42 -0.48
CA VAL A 107 14.24 -12.17 -1.00
C VAL A 107 15.34 -11.19 -1.41
N SER A 108 16.57 -11.50 -1.03
CA SER A 108 17.75 -10.80 -1.52
C SER A 108 18.31 -11.54 -2.74
N PRO A 109 18.58 -10.89 -3.88
CA PRO A 109 19.11 -11.57 -5.07
C PRO A 109 20.53 -12.16 -4.90
N SER A 110 21.23 -11.83 -3.81
CA SER A 110 22.66 -12.09 -3.66
C SER A 110 23.09 -13.49 -3.15
N GLY A 111 22.25 -14.55 -3.23
CA GLY A 111 22.58 -15.90 -2.71
C GLY A 111 21.41 -16.81 -2.25
N PRO A 112 21.67 -18.09 -1.90
CA PRO A 112 20.65 -19.02 -1.38
C PRO A 112 20.45 -18.89 0.14
N GLY A 113 19.21 -19.09 0.64
CA GLY A 113 18.84 -18.80 2.05
C GLY A 113 18.49 -17.32 2.29
N ASN A 114 18.28 -16.57 1.21
CA ASN A 114 18.25 -15.12 1.19
C ASN A 114 16.92 -14.47 1.53
N SER A 115 16.05 -15.18 2.24
CA SER A 115 14.76 -14.64 2.62
C SER A 115 14.74 -14.14 4.06
N GLY A 116 14.04 -13.03 4.27
CA GLY A 116 13.74 -12.52 5.60
C GLY A 116 12.35 -11.92 5.65
N THR A 117 12.06 -11.19 6.70
CA THR A 117 10.84 -10.42 6.89
C THR A 117 11.15 -8.94 6.78
N PHE A 118 10.32 -8.19 6.08
CA PHE A 118 10.36 -6.73 6.10
C PHE A 118 9.21 -6.18 6.94
N TYR A 119 9.47 -5.03 7.55
CA TYR A 119 8.49 -4.13 8.13
C TYR A 119 8.64 -2.77 7.46
N LEU A 120 7.54 -2.19 7.02
CA LEU A 120 7.49 -0.92 6.32
C LEU A 120 6.45 -0.02 6.97
N ASP A 121 6.86 1.13 7.45
CA ASP A 121 5.98 2.22 7.90
C ASP A 121 6.13 3.39 6.91
N VAL A 122 5.00 3.81 6.35
CA VAL A 122 4.94 4.92 5.40
C VAL A 122 3.93 5.95 5.85
N THR A 123 4.32 7.22 5.77
CA THR A 123 3.39 8.34 5.93
C THR A 123 3.38 9.13 4.63
N PRO A 124 2.24 9.26 3.94
CA PRO A 124 2.11 10.14 2.81
C PRO A 124 2.20 11.58 3.30
N SER A 125 2.61 12.48 2.42
CA SER A 125 2.44 13.89 2.67
C SER A 125 0.97 14.30 2.61
N SER A 126 0.63 15.46 3.18
CA SER A 126 -0.68 16.08 2.97
C SER A 126 -0.99 16.18 1.47
N ALA A 127 -2.24 15.91 1.11
CA ALA A 127 -2.69 15.78 -0.27
C ALA A 127 -2.10 16.87 -1.20
N GLY A 128 -1.23 16.45 -2.11
CA GLY A 128 -0.71 17.31 -3.19
C GLY A 128 0.66 17.94 -2.99
N THR A 129 1.36 17.73 -1.87
CA THR A 129 2.73 18.29 -1.68
C THR A 129 3.76 17.18 -1.49
N MET A 130 4.82 17.09 -2.30
CA MET A 130 5.88 16.07 -2.14
C MET A 130 6.66 16.19 -0.80
N SER A 131 6.62 17.37 -0.16
CA SER A 131 7.28 17.60 1.13
C SER A 131 6.48 16.96 2.27
N GLY A 132 7.16 16.14 3.07
CA GLY A 132 6.61 15.58 4.31
C GLY A 132 6.24 14.10 4.28
N ALA A 133 6.43 13.39 3.16
CA ALA A 133 6.29 11.93 3.16
C ALA A 133 7.49 11.27 3.85
N THR A 134 7.25 10.20 4.62
CA THR A 134 8.29 9.41 5.29
C THR A 134 8.21 7.96 4.88
N PHE A 135 9.38 7.32 4.82
CA PHE A 135 9.56 5.91 4.52
C PHE A 135 10.48 5.33 5.59
N ASP A 136 10.04 4.24 6.21
CA ASP A 136 10.77 3.55 7.27
C ASP A 136 10.73 2.03 7.05
N LEU A 137 11.87 1.45 6.68
CA LEU A 137 12.02 0.04 6.36
C LEU A 137 12.91 -0.63 7.41
N HIS A 138 12.47 -1.76 7.96
CA HIS A 138 13.26 -2.63 8.83
C HIS A 138 13.28 -4.05 8.28
N LEU A 139 14.44 -4.69 8.29
CA LEU A 139 14.64 -6.05 7.81
C LEU A 139 15.08 -6.96 8.95
N THR A 140 14.50 -8.15 8.99
CA THR A 140 14.83 -9.19 9.98
C THR A 140 14.98 -10.54 9.30
N GLY A 141 15.90 -11.37 9.80
CA GLY A 141 16.28 -12.63 9.18
C GLY A 141 16.94 -12.45 7.80
N GLY A 142 17.48 -13.55 7.27
CA GLY A 142 18.18 -13.53 5.98
C GLY A 142 19.50 -12.74 6.02
N PRO A 143 20.06 -12.38 4.85
CA PRO A 143 21.38 -11.76 4.74
C PRO A 143 21.42 -10.28 5.14
N ASN A 144 20.27 -9.61 5.23
CA ASN A 144 20.16 -8.21 5.60
C ASN A 144 19.51 -8.05 7.00
N ASP A 145 19.64 -9.05 7.86
CA ASP A 145 19.09 -9.01 9.23
C ASP A 145 19.67 -7.82 10.01
N GLY A 146 18.79 -7.04 10.64
CA GLY A 146 19.14 -5.84 11.41
C GLY A 146 19.33 -4.58 10.57
N TYR A 147 19.18 -4.64 9.25
CA TYR A 147 19.17 -3.44 8.41
C TYR A 147 17.91 -2.61 8.65
N SER A 148 18.07 -1.29 8.77
CA SER A 148 16.95 -0.36 8.83
C SER A 148 17.26 0.92 8.06
N ASN A 149 16.31 1.48 7.33
CA ASN A 149 16.47 2.80 6.72
C ASN A 149 15.19 3.61 6.87
N SER A 150 15.31 4.76 7.53
CA SER A 150 14.20 5.64 7.87
C SER A 150 14.54 7.08 7.51
N GLY A 151 13.61 7.76 6.86
CA GLY A 151 13.79 9.16 6.55
C GLY A 151 12.69 9.80 5.72
N PRO A 152 12.80 11.12 5.50
CA PRO A 152 11.93 11.81 4.56
C PRO A 152 12.23 11.34 3.13
N VAL A 153 11.18 11.20 2.34
CA VAL A 153 11.29 10.97 0.89
C VAL A 153 11.88 12.22 0.26
N VAL A 154 13.07 12.11 -0.33
CA VAL A 154 13.81 13.23 -0.93
C VAL A 154 13.45 13.45 -2.40
N LEU A 155 13.01 12.39 -3.09
CA LEU A 155 12.49 12.42 -4.45
C LEU A 155 11.36 11.40 -4.58
N GLY A 156 10.32 11.71 -5.35
CA GLY A 156 9.19 10.80 -5.59
C GLY A 156 7.98 11.08 -4.69
N SER A 157 7.13 10.07 -4.48
CA SER A 157 5.86 10.21 -3.76
C SER A 157 5.40 8.91 -3.12
N ILE A 158 4.66 9.04 -2.02
CA ILE A 158 3.83 7.98 -1.42
C ILE A 158 2.40 8.50 -1.41
N THR A 159 1.48 7.77 -2.04
CA THR A 159 0.09 8.19 -2.21
C THR A 159 -0.87 7.09 -1.79
N PRO A 160 -1.90 7.40 -0.98
CA PRO A 160 -3.05 6.53 -0.84
C PRO A 160 -3.88 6.57 -2.14
N VAL A 161 -4.15 5.40 -2.73
CA VAL A 161 -4.85 5.17 -4.01
C VAL A 161 -6.30 4.71 -3.78
N GLY A 162 -6.70 4.53 -2.53
CA GLY A 162 -8.06 4.15 -2.12
C GLY A 162 -8.19 4.13 -0.59
N GLY A 163 -9.42 4.35 -0.12
CA GLY A 163 -9.79 4.52 1.29
C GLY A 163 -10.87 5.62 1.42
N PRO A 164 -11.58 5.76 2.55
CA PRO A 164 -12.51 6.86 2.73
C PRO A 164 -11.73 8.18 2.62
N THR A 165 -11.91 8.87 1.50
CA THR A 165 -11.52 10.27 1.36
C THR A 165 -12.31 11.04 2.42
N SER A 166 -11.60 11.73 3.30
CA SER A 166 -12.22 12.70 4.20
C SER A 166 -12.95 13.77 3.38
#